data_AF-A0AAW8R018-F1
#
_entry.id   AF-A0AAW8R018-F1
#
_cell.length_a   1.000
_cell.length_b   1.000
_cell.length_c   1.000
_cell.angle_alpha   90.00
_cell.angle_beta   90.00
_cell.angle_gamma   90.00
#
_symmetry.space_group_name_H-M   'P 1'
#
loop_
_entity.id
_entity.type
_entity.pdbx_description
1 polymer ?
#
loop_
_entity_poly.entity_id
_entity_poly.type
_entity_poly.pdbx_seq_one_letter_code
_entity_poly.pdbx_strand_id
1 'polypeptide(L)'
;MADKNAAMFWIKHLILAAVVIAAAIFVLRYNPETSDQSIQSSGQDSEERSSIAENVTSFYQEFRMTSRDPIKEQYGDFVLPLEMPKETQTEQLVAINSVERPPEASWEGEFKFRSFAKGTTIRVEAMKYAEQEGMQLIWDLNQDFIIRQRFLTESTLLGSLQEISGAIDANFIPKVDIYFCNKKRAIVITDEAGSYVLENCTKSGFGAY
;
A
#
# COMPACT_ATOMS: atom_id res chain seq x y z
N MET A 1 16.71 -48.58 -51.74
CA MET A 1 15.31 -48.16 -51.46
C MET A 1 15.32 -47.33 -50.18
N ALA A 2 15.55 -46.02 -50.25
CA ALA A 2 15.62 -45.19 -49.03
C ALA A 2 15.06 -43.77 -49.19
N ASP A 3 14.61 -43.33 -50.38
CA ASP A 3 14.16 -41.93 -50.57
C ASP A 3 12.64 -41.72 -50.53
N LYS A 4 11.82 -42.77 -50.63
CA LYS A 4 10.35 -42.62 -50.66
C LYS A 4 9.79 -42.10 -49.33
N ASN A 5 10.39 -42.48 -48.20
CA ASN A 5 9.89 -42.11 -46.87
C ASN A 5 10.23 -40.65 -46.51
N ALA A 6 11.43 -40.19 -46.90
CA ALA A 6 11.83 -38.80 -46.73
C ALA A 6 11.01 -37.86 -47.63
N ALA A 7 10.80 -38.22 -48.90
CA ALA A 7 9.98 -37.44 -49.82
C ALA A 7 8.52 -37.34 -49.36
N MET A 8 7.92 -38.43 -48.87
CA MET A 8 6.55 -38.40 -48.33
C MET A 8 6.45 -37.59 -47.03
N PHE A 9 7.48 -37.57 -46.20
CA PHE A 9 7.52 -36.73 -44.99
C PHE A 9 7.51 -35.25 -45.36
N TRP A 10 8.37 -34.84 -46.30
CA TRP A 10 8.42 -33.45 -46.77
C TRP A 10 7.16 -33.02 -47.51
N ILE A 11 6.56 -33.89 -48.34
CA ILE A 11 5.29 -33.58 -49.03
C ILE A 11 4.15 -33.37 -48.04
N LYS A 12 4.03 -34.21 -47.01
CA LYS A 12 2.99 -34.04 -45.97
C LYS A 12 3.15 -32.72 -45.20
N HIS A 13 4.39 -32.34 -44.90
CA HIS A 13 4.65 -31.07 -44.23
C HIS A 13 4.44 -29.86 -45.12
N LEU A 14 4.73 -29.95 -46.41
CA LEU A 14 4.47 -28.89 -47.38
C LEU A 14 2.95 -28.67 -47.55
N ILE A 15 2.16 -29.75 -47.57
CA ILE A 15 0.69 -29.67 -47.59
C ILE A 15 0.17 -29.03 -46.30
N LEU A 16 0.68 -29.43 -45.14
CA LEU A 16 0.26 -28.85 -43.85
C LEU A 16 0.59 -27.35 -43.78
N ALA A 17 1.77 -26.94 -44.24
CA ALA A 17 2.15 -25.53 -44.32
C ALA A 17 1.21 -24.74 -45.25
N ALA A 18 0.86 -25.30 -46.41
CA ALA A 18 -0.09 -24.67 -47.32
C ALA A 18 -1.49 -24.49 -46.70
N VAL A 19 -1.96 -25.47 -45.92
CA VAL A 19 -3.24 -25.38 -45.20
C VAL A 19 -3.21 -24.30 -44.13
N VAL A 20 -2.12 -24.18 -43.37
CA VAL A 20 -1.96 -23.13 -42.35
C VAL A 20 -1.96 -21.74 -42.98
N ILE A 21 -1.26 -21.58 -44.12
CA ILE A 21 -1.22 -20.31 -44.86
C ILE A 21 -2.60 -19.96 -45.41
N ALA A 22 -3.33 -20.93 -45.99
CA ALA A 22 -4.68 -20.70 -46.49
C ALA A 22 -5.66 -20.32 -45.37
N ALA A 23 -5.55 -20.95 -44.20
CA ALA A 23 -6.34 -20.59 -43.02
C ALA A 23 -6.01 -19.18 -42.51
N ALA A 24 -4.72 -18.79 -42.50
CA ALA A 24 -4.32 -17.43 -42.14
C ALA A 24 -4.90 -16.39 -43.12
N ILE A 25 -4.82 -16.65 -44.44
CA ILE A 25 -5.43 -15.77 -45.46
C ILE A 25 -6.95 -15.69 -45.28
N PHE A 26 -7.62 -16.81 -44.98
CA PHE A 26 -9.05 -16.85 -44.74
C PHE A 26 -9.46 -16.02 -43.51
N VAL A 27 -8.70 -16.12 -42.40
CA VAL A 27 -8.90 -15.31 -41.20
C VAL A 27 -8.68 -13.82 -41.48
N LEU A 28 -7.62 -13.45 -42.21
CA LEU A 28 -7.36 -12.06 -42.61
C LEU A 28 -8.45 -11.47 -43.53
N ARG A 29 -9.15 -12.31 -44.31
CA ARG A 29 -10.28 -11.87 -45.15
C ARG A 29 -11.59 -11.70 -44.39
N TYR A 30 -11.79 -12.45 -43.30
CA TYR A 30 -13.02 -12.42 -42.50
C TYR A 30 -12.95 -11.50 -41.28
N ASN A 31 -11.76 -11.16 -40.78
CA ASN A 31 -11.55 -10.18 -39.69
C ASN A 31 -10.75 -8.97 -40.22
N PRO A 32 -11.39 -7.86 -40.64
CA PRO A 32 -10.70 -6.71 -41.20
C PRO A 32 -9.95 -5.81 -40.19
N GLU A 33 -9.57 -6.29 -39.00
CA GLU A 33 -8.95 -5.44 -37.95
C GLU A 33 -7.60 -5.92 -37.41
N THR A 34 -6.81 -6.70 -38.16
CA THR A 34 -5.45 -7.05 -37.72
C THR A 34 -4.42 -7.04 -38.84
N SER A 35 -4.01 -5.83 -39.28
CA SER A 35 -2.63 -5.57 -39.72
C SER A 35 -2.37 -4.08 -39.91
N ASP A 36 -1.98 -3.38 -38.84
CA ASP A 36 -1.19 -2.15 -38.96
C ASP A 36 0.08 -2.33 -38.15
N GLN A 37 1.06 -3.00 -38.75
CA GLN A 37 2.48 -2.79 -38.46
C GLN A 37 3.29 -3.05 -39.73
N SER A 38 3.51 -1.99 -40.50
CA SER A 38 4.72 -1.87 -41.32
C SER A 38 5.38 -0.53 -41.00
N ILE A 39 6.65 -0.62 -40.60
CA ILE A 39 7.52 0.53 -40.40
C ILE A 39 7.75 1.16 -41.78
N GLN A 40 7.15 2.32 -42.01
CA GLN A 40 7.47 3.15 -43.16
C GLN A 40 7.60 4.61 -42.73
N SER A 41 8.86 5.01 -42.56
CA SER A 41 9.30 6.41 -42.49
C SER A 41 8.93 7.12 -43.79
N SER A 42 7.81 7.83 -43.81
CA SER A 42 7.53 8.93 -44.75
C SER A 42 6.33 9.72 -44.25
N GLY A 43 6.50 11.04 -44.11
CA GLY A 43 5.62 11.94 -43.35
C GLY A 43 4.12 11.84 -43.60
N GLN A 44 3.38 11.66 -42.52
CA GLN A 44 1.95 11.98 -42.34
C GLN A 44 1.74 12.36 -40.87
N ASP A 45 2.12 13.59 -40.52
CA ASP A 45 2.23 14.09 -39.15
C ASP A 45 0.96 14.78 -38.62
N SER A 46 -0.19 14.58 -39.27
CA SER A 46 -1.40 15.38 -39.03
C SER A 46 -2.56 14.64 -38.37
N GLU A 47 -2.79 13.35 -38.66
CA GLU A 47 -3.92 12.60 -38.10
C GLU A 47 -3.63 12.03 -36.71
N GLU A 48 -2.42 11.49 -36.47
CA GLU A 48 -2.01 10.94 -35.17
C GLU A 48 -1.81 12.04 -34.10
N ARG A 49 -1.29 13.22 -34.50
CA ARG A 49 -1.24 14.38 -33.59
C ARG A 49 -2.64 14.86 -33.22
N SER A 50 -3.59 14.76 -34.15
CA SER A 50 -4.99 15.11 -33.87
C SER A 50 -5.62 14.12 -32.90
N SER A 51 -5.37 12.82 -33.03
CA SER A 51 -5.95 11.80 -32.15
C SER A 51 -5.37 11.84 -30.74
N ILE A 52 -4.06 12.13 -30.59
CA ILE A 52 -3.44 12.35 -29.28
C ILE A 52 -3.97 13.64 -28.65
N ALA A 53 -4.00 14.74 -29.41
CA ALA A 53 -4.51 16.02 -28.93
C ALA A 53 -5.99 15.93 -28.54
N GLU A 54 -6.78 15.18 -29.29
CA GLU A 54 -8.20 14.95 -29.05
C GLU A 54 -8.43 14.04 -27.84
N ASN A 55 -7.62 12.99 -27.67
CA ASN A 55 -7.68 12.13 -26.49
C ASN A 55 -7.31 12.90 -25.21
N VAL A 56 -6.19 13.65 -25.21
CA VAL A 56 -5.84 14.47 -24.02
C VAL A 56 -6.87 15.58 -23.79
N THR A 57 -7.41 16.18 -24.84
CA THR A 57 -8.47 17.20 -24.72
C THR A 57 -9.74 16.59 -24.13
N SER A 58 -10.16 15.40 -24.58
CA SER A 58 -11.32 14.69 -24.01
C SER A 58 -11.09 14.33 -22.54
N PHE A 59 -9.88 13.91 -22.18
CA PHE A 59 -9.51 13.64 -20.80
C PHE A 59 -9.59 14.91 -19.93
N TYR A 60 -9.02 16.03 -20.37
CA TYR A 60 -9.10 17.31 -19.65
C TYR A 60 -10.53 17.85 -19.57
N GLN A 61 -11.35 17.65 -20.59
CA GLN A 61 -12.77 18.04 -20.58
C GLN A 61 -13.56 17.19 -19.58
N GLU A 62 -13.41 15.88 -19.61
CA GLU A 62 -14.06 14.95 -18.67
C GLU A 62 -13.61 15.23 -17.23
N PHE A 63 -12.31 15.42 -17.01
CA PHE A 63 -11.75 15.79 -15.71
C PHE A 63 -12.32 17.13 -15.22
N ARG A 64 -12.42 18.15 -16.08
CA ARG A 64 -12.97 19.46 -15.68
C ARG A 64 -14.46 19.41 -15.42
N MET A 65 -15.21 18.55 -16.11
CA MET A 65 -16.65 18.37 -15.91
C MET A 65 -16.95 17.61 -14.61
N THR A 66 -16.14 16.61 -14.27
CA THR A 66 -16.21 15.87 -13.00
C THR A 66 -15.67 16.68 -11.80
N SER A 67 -14.73 17.60 -12.02
CA SER A 67 -14.12 18.45 -10.98
C SER A 67 -14.94 19.70 -10.59
N ARG A 68 -16.21 19.81 -11.04
CA ARG A 68 -17.07 20.97 -10.71
C ARG A 68 -17.71 20.86 -9.33
N ASP A 69 -17.70 19.66 -8.74
CA ASP A 69 -17.95 19.52 -7.32
C ASP A 69 -16.71 20.00 -6.54
N PRO A 70 -16.89 20.78 -5.45
CA PRO A 70 -15.75 21.09 -4.59
C PRO A 70 -15.12 19.76 -4.17
N ILE A 71 -13.79 19.65 -4.27
CA ILE A 71 -13.03 18.50 -3.76
C ILE A 71 -13.31 18.44 -2.25
N LYS A 72 -14.30 17.64 -1.85
CA LYS A 72 -14.76 17.53 -0.46
C LYS A 72 -13.91 16.57 0.36
N GLU A 73 -13.03 15.81 -0.28
CA GLU A 73 -12.23 14.77 0.39
C GLU A 73 -10.74 15.06 0.17
N GLN A 74 -10.14 15.78 1.12
CA GLN A 74 -8.67 15.81 1.26
C GLN A 74 -8.13 14.44 1.70
N TYR A 75 -8.99 13.59 2.25
CA TYR A 75 -8.69 12.27 2.78
C TYR A 75 -9.72 11.28 2.21
N GLY A 76 -9.30 10.07 1.84
CA GLY A 76 -10.23 9.06 1.34
C GLY A 76 -11.21 8.58 2.41
N ASP A 77 -12.30 7.93 1.99
CA ASP A 77 -13.44 7.43 2.81
C ASP A 77 -13.08 6.70 4.13
N PHE A 78 -11.86 6.19 4.27
CA PHE A 78 -11.41 5.38 5.40
C PHE A 78 -10.29 6.03 6.23
N VAL A 79 -10.00 7.30 5.97
CA VAL A 79 -9.01 8.08 6.71
C VAL A 79 -9.75 9.15 7.51
N LEU A 80 -9.58 9.12 8.82
CA LEU A 80 -10.16 10.07 9.75
C LEU A 80 -9.09 11.09 10.13
N PRO A 81 -9.22 12.37 9.75
CA PRO A 81 -8.33 13.40 10.26
C PRO A 81 -8.54 13.55 11.77
N LEU A 82 -7.45 13.63 12.51
CA LEU A 82 -7.43 13.93 13.93
C LEU A 82 -6.94 15.35 14.13
N GLU A 83 -7.48 16.02 15.14
CA GLU A 83 -6.87 17.24 15.65
C GLU A 83 -5.53 16.86 16.29
N MET A 84 -4.48 17.63 15.99
CA MET A 84 -3.19 17.46 16.66
C MET A 84 -3.37 17.59 18.17
N PRO A 85 -2.80 16.67 18.98
CA PRO A 85 -2.85 16.79 20.42
C PRO A 85 -2.34 18.15 20.88
N LYS A 86 -3.02 18.76 21.85
CA LYS A 86 -2.58 20.03 22.46
C LYS A 86 -1.26 19.88 23.20
N GLU A 87 -1.05 18.70 23.78
CA GLU A 87 0.15 18.32 24.52
C GLU A 87 1.07 17.51 23.62
N THR A 88 2.35 17.87 23.61
CA THR A 88 3.39 17.13 22.90
C THR A 88 3.57 15.72 23.48
N GLN A 89 4.15 14.80 22.71
CA GLN A 89 4.55 13.47 23.21
C GLN A 89 5.36 13.55 24.51
N THR A 90 6.24 14.56 24.61
CA THR A 90 7.10 14.77 25.79
C THR A 90 6.26 15.16 27.01
N GLU A 91 5.33 16.10 26.86
CA GLU A 91 4.44 16.52 27.95
C GLU A 91 3.58 15.36 28.42
N GLN A 92 3.00 14.60 27.49
CA GLN A 92 2.22 13.41 27.81
C GLN A 92 3.05 12.37 28.57
N LEU A 93 4.28 12.08 28.14
CA LEU A 93 5.18 11.14 28.81
C LEU A 93 5.65 11.61 30.19
N VAL A 94 5.92 12.90 30.35
CA VAL A 94 6.36 13.48 31.63
C VAL A 94 5.21 13.48 32.64
N ALA A 95 3.98 13.71 32.19
CA ALA A 95 2.78 13.63 33.02
C ALA A 95 2.51 12.22 33.56
N ILE A 96 3.00 11.18 32.89
CA ILE A 96 2.92 9.81 33.38
C ILE A 96 3.89 9.63 34.56
N ASN A 97 3.36 9.22 35.71
CA ASN A 97 4.19 8.90 36.86
C ASN A 97 5.12 7.73 36.55
N SER A 98 6.39 7.86 36.95
CA SER A 98 7.34 6.77 36.86
C SER A 98 6.86 5.59 37.71
N VAL A 99 6.90 4.38 37.15
CA VAL A 99 6.47 3.18 37.85
C VAL A 99 7.59 2.56 38.67
N GLU A 100 7.26 2.02 39.83
CA GLU A 100 8.20 1.37 40.76
C GLU A 100 8.84 0.12 40.15
N ARG A 101 8.10 -0.59 39.28
CA ARG A 101 8.55 -1.79 38.56
C ARG A 101 8.27 -1.64 37.06
N PRO A 102 9.13 -0.92 36.32
CA PRO A 102 9.02 -0.83 34.88
C PRO A 102 9.29 -2.19 34.24
N PRO A 103 8.68 -2.50 33.08
CA PRO A 103 9.08 -3.65 32.30
C PRO A 103 10.54 -3.53 31.85
N GLU A 104 11.15 -4.67 31.51
CA GLU A 104 12.50 -4.71 30.95
C GLU A 104 12.56 -3.97 29.61
N ALA A 105 13.73 -3.44 29.26
CA ALA A 105 13.89 -2.71 28.00
C ALA A 105 13.66 -3.58 26.75
N SER A 106 13.82 -4.90 26.89
CA SER A 106 13.56 -5.93 25.88
C SER A 106 12.11 -6.46 25.90
N TRP A 107 11.23 -5.85 26.68
CA TRP A 107 9.82 -6.25 26.70
C TRP A 107 9.14 -5.90 25.38
N GLU A 108 8.40 -6.86 24.81
CA GLU A 108 7.65 -6.67 23.56
C GLU A 108 6.14 -6.91 23.70
N GLY A 109 5.73 -7.38 24.88
CA GLY A 109 4.37 -7.85 25.13
C GLY A 109 4.19 -9.35 24.88
N GLU A 110 2.98 -9.83 25.17
CA GLU A 110 2.64 -11.25 25.05
C GLU A 110 2.46 -11.65 23.59
N PHE A 111 3.01 -12.81 23.20
CA PHE A 111 2.76 -13.39 21.88
C PHE A 111 1.35 -14.02 21.84
N LYS A 112 0.44 -13.45 21.04
CA LYS A 112 -0.94 -13.95 20.90
C LYS A 112 -1.64 -13.41 19.66
N PHE A 113 -2.78 -14.02 19.34
CA PHE A 113 -3.69 -13.53 18.31
C PHE A 113 -4.42 -12.26 18.77
N ARG A 114 -4.36 -11.20 17.97
CA ARG A 114 -5.14 -9.96 18.15
C ARG A 114 -6.04 -9.74 16.95
N SER A 115 -7.31 -9.41 17.18
CA SER A 115 -8.32 -9.21 16.14
C SER A 115 -8.74 -7.75 16.03
N PHE A 116 -8.42 -7.16 14.89
CA PHE A 116 -8.81 -5.80 14.56
C PHE A 116 -10.19 -5.82 13.92
N ALA A 117 -11.18 -5.30 14.62
CA ALA A 117 -12.58 -5.43 14.23
C ALA A 117 -12.93 -4.54 13.04
N LYS A 118 -13.79 -5.04 12.15
CA LYS A 118 -14.32 -4.23 11.04
C LYS A 118 -15.15 -3.08 11.60
N GLY A 119 -14.95 -1.87 11.06
CA GLY A 119 -15.72 -0.67 11.40
C GLY A 119 -15.25 0.05 12.66
N THR A 120 -14.24 -0.47 13.37
CA THR A 120 -13.49 0.29 14.38
C THR A 120 -12.30 0.99 13.70
N THR A 121 -11.49 1.68 14.49
CA THR A 121 -10.28 2.33 14.00
C THR A 121 -9.02 1.64 14.52
N ILE A 122 -7.92 1.81 13.79
CA ILE A 122 -6.62 1.31 14.20
C ILE A 122 -6.23 1.83 15.57
N ARG A 123 -6.37 3.14 15.81
CA ARG A 123 -6.05 3.75 17.10
C ARG A 123 -6.84 3.13 18.25
N VAL A 124 -8.15 2.92 18.09
CA VAL A 124 -9.02 2.35 19.12
C VAL A 124 -8.59 0.93 19.50
N GLU A 125 -8.35 0.06 18.52
CA GLU A 125 -7.92 -1.31 18.80
C GLU A 125 -6.49 -1.34 19.37
N ALA A 126 -5.58 -0.50 18.86
CA ALA A 126 -4.22 -0.39 19.37
C ALA A 126 -4.19 0.05 20.85
N MET A 127 -4.96 1.07 21.21
CA MET A 127 -5.10 1.54 22.60
C MET A 127 -5.64 0.43 23.51
N LYS A 128 -6.71 -0.24 23.08
CA LYS A 128 -7.30 -1.38 23.80
C LYS A 128 -6.28 -2.48 24.06
N TYR A 129 -5.46 -2.84 23.08
CA TYR A 129 -4.44 -3.90 23.26
C TYR A 129 -3.28 -3.47 24.14
N ALA A 130 -2.86 -2.20 24.08
CA ALA A 130 -1.87 -1.67 25.01
C ALA A 130 -2.41 -1.70 26.46
N GLU A 131 -3.64 -1.23 26.67
CA GLU A 131 -4.28 -1.20 28.00
C GLU A 131 -4.41 -2.61 28.60
N GLN A 132 -4.75 -3.61 27.79
CA GLN A 132 -4.84 -5.02 28.21
C GLN A 132 -3.51 -5.58 28.74
N GLU A 133 -2.37 -5.00 28.32
CA GLU A 133 -1.03 -5.38 28.78
C GLU A 133 -0.45 -4.40 29.80
N GLY A 134 -1.28 -3.50 30.34
CA GLY A 134 -0.89 -2.52 31.34
C GLY A 134 0.04 -1.46 30.80
N MET A 135 -0.13 -1.11 29.52
CA MET A 135 0.61 -0.08 28.81
C MET A 135 -0.32 1.06 28.41
N GLN A 136 0.21 2.29 28.42
CA GLN A 136 -0.45 3.45 27.85
C GLN A 136 0.02 3.66 26.41
N LEU A 137 -0.90 3.82 25.47
CA LEU A 137 -0.56 4.16 24.08
C LEU A 137 -0.75 5.67 23.86
N ILE A 138 0.32 6.33 23.43
CA ILE A 138 0.32 7.69 22.92
C ILE A 138 0.25 7.61 21.40
N TRP A 139 -0.89 8.02 20.86
CA TRP A 139 -1.11 8.14 19.42
C TRP A 139 -0.82 9.57 19.00
N ASP A 140 0.38 9.82 18.47
CA ASP A 140 0.80 11.14 18.01
C ASP A 140 0.90 11.15 16.49
N LEU A 141 -0.26 10.99 15.86
CA LEU A 141 -0.45 11.09 14.42
C LEU A 141 -1.69 11.95 14.15
N ASN A 142 -1.66 12.71 13.07
CA ASN A 142 -2.77 13.57 12.65
C ASN A 142 -3.93 12.82 11.95
N GLN A 143 -3.87 11.50 11.90
CA GLN A 143 -4.84 10.65 11.22
C GLN A 143 -5.09 9.36 12.01
N ASP A 144 -6.27 8.78 11.77
CA ASP A 144 -6.66 7.43 12.17
C ASP A 144 -7.32 6.74 10.97
N PHE A 145 -7.43 5.41 11.02
CA PHE A 145 -7.84 4.62 9.86
C PHE A 145 -8.96 3.66 10.23
N ILE A 146 -10.03 3.70 9.44
CA ILE A 146 -11.18 2.79 9.62
C ILE A 146 -10.82 1.42 9.05
N ILE A 147 -11.01 0.39 9.87
CA ILE A 147 -10.73 -1.00 9.48
C ILE A 147 -11.84 -1.50 8.55
N ARG A 148 -11.53 -1.60 7.25
CA ARG A 148 -12.47 -2.02 6.19
C ARG A 148 -12.92 -3.46 6.33
N GLN A 149 -12.00 -4.33 6.69
CA GLN A 149 -12.22 -5.76 6.88
C GLN A 149 -11.47 -6.20 8.13
N ARG A 150 -12.10 -7.12 8.88
CA ARG A 150 -11.45 -7.69 10.06
C ARG A 150 -10.15 -8.36 9.63
N PHE A 151 -9.09 -8.14 10.39
CA PHE A 151 -7.85 -8.88 10.26
C PHE A 151 -7.39 -9.41 11.62
N LEU A 152 -6.45 -10.35 11.57
CA LEU A 152 -5.82 -10.99 12.71
C LEU A 152 -4.32 -10.78 12.59
N THR A 153 -3.66 -10.42 13.70
CA THR A 153 -2.20 -10.42 13.81
C THR A 153 -1.80 -11.50 14.81
N GLU A 154 -0.71 -12.20 14.54
CA GLU A 154 -0.15 -13.23 15.43
C GLU A 154 1.28 -12.83 15.78
N SER A 155 1.42 -12.04 16.84
CA SER A 155 2.70 -11.45 17.22
C SER A 155 2.72 -11.00 18.68
N THR A 156 3.82 -10.40 19.11
CA THR A 156 3.89 -9.62 20.36
C THR A 156 3.05 -8.34 20.23
N LEU A 157 2.86 -7.58 21.32
CA LEU A 157 2.12 -6.31 21.23
C LEU A 157 2.86 -5.35 20.31
N LEU A 158 4.16 -5.13 20.56
CA LEU A 158 4.98 -4.25 19.73
C LEU A 158 5.06 -4.74 18.28
N GLY A 159 5.18 -6.05 18.07
CA GLY A 159 5.15 -6.63 16.72
C GLY A 159 3.84 -6.38 15.99
N SER A 160 2.69 -6.52 16.67
CA SER A 160 1.38 -6.22 16.08
C SER A 160 1.24 -4.74 15.72
N LEU A 161 1.71 -3.83 16.59
CA LEU A 161 1.70 -2.40 16.29
C LEU A 161 2.65 -2.07 15.13
N GLN A 162 3.79 -2.76 15.03
CA GLN A 162 4.74 -2.57 13.93
C GLN A 162 4.15 -2.97 12.58
N GLU A 163 3.47 -4.12 12.51
CA GLU A 163 2.76 -4.55 11.29
C GLU A 163 1.75 -3.48 10.84
N ILE A 164 1.06 -2.86 11.80
CA ILE A 164 0.09 -1.80 11.54
C ILE A 164 0.77 -0.52 11.06
N SER A 165 1.87 -0.09 11.70
CA SER A 165 2.61 1.10 11.28
C SER A 165 3.05 0.98 9.82
N GLY A 166 3.64 -0.16 9.43
CA GLY A 166 4.04 -0.41 8.04
C GLY A 166 2.88 -0.40 7.04
N ALA A 167 1.66 -0.72 7.49
CA ALA A 167 0.46 -0.67 6.64
C ALA A 167 -0.07 0.75 6.43
N ILE A 168 0.23 1.69 7.35
CA ILE A 168 -0.23 3.08 7.28
C ILE A 168 0.88 4.06 6.91
N ASP A 169 2.15 3.64 6.89
CA ASP A 169 3.33 4.47 6.60
C ASP A 169 3.21 5.30 5.32
N ALA A 170 2.54 4.78 4.28
CA ALA A 170 2.38 5.49 3.02
C ALA A 170 1.57 6.80 3.14
N ASN A 171 0.85 6.99 4.24
CA ASN A 171 0.08 8.20 4.53
C ASN A 171 0.88 9.28 5.27
N PHE A 172 2.10 8.98 5.72
CA PHE A 172 2.93 9.86 6.53
C PHE A 172 4.28 10.14 5.87
N ILE A 173 4.78 11.36 6.04
CA ILE A 173 6.12 11.77 5.63
C ILE A 173 6.73 12.54 6.80
N PRO A 174 7.71 11.99 7.54
CA PRO A 174 8.37 10.69 7.32
C PRO A 174 7.52 9.49 7.79
N LYS A 175 8.06 8.27 7.71
CA LYS A 175 7.35 7.03 8.10
C LYS A 175 6.96 7.03 9.57
N VAL A 176 5.95 6.23 9.93
CA VAL A 176 5.51 6.04 11.30
C VAL A 176 6.47 5.11 12.03
N ASP A 177 6.95 5.56 13.17
CA ASP A 177 7.82 4.81 14.06
C ASP A 177 7.13 4.52 15.39
N ILE A 178 7.56 3.44 16.02
CA ILE A 178 7.04 2.98 17.31
C ILE A 178 8.16 3.02 18.34
N TYR A 179 7.89 3.62 19.48
CA TYR A 179 8.83 3.73 20.59
C TYR A 179 8.24 3.13 21.85
N PHE A 180 9.01 2.29 22.53
CA PHE A 180 8.66 1.70 23.81
C PHE A 180 9.42 2.43 24.93
N CYS A 181 8.66 3.11 25.79
CA CYS A 181 9.16 3.90 26.91
C CYS A 181 8.96 3.12 28.22
N ASN A 182 9.87 2.18 28.49
CA ASN A 182 9.73 1.21 29.58
C ASN A 182 9.53 1.86 30.96
N LYS A 183 10.27 2.93 31.28
CA LYS A 183 10.16 3.67 32.56
C LYS A 183 8.79 4.30 32.81
N LYS A 184 8.04 4.56 31.73
CA LYS A 184 6.71 5.19 31.75
C LYS A 184 5.58 4.20 31.46
N ARG A 185 5.86 2.91 31.20
CA ARG A 185 4.87 1.95 30.67
C ARG A 185 4.07 2.54 29.52
N ALA A 186 4.75 3.26 28.64
CA ALA A 186 4.13 3.92 27.51
C ALA A 186 4.69 3.38 26.19
N ILE A 187 3.85 3.38 25.17
CA ILE A 187 4.22 3.14 23.77
C ILE A 187 3.82 4.41 23.02
N VAL A 188 4.73 4.95 22.22
CA VAL A 188 4.49 6.12 21.38
C VAL A 188 4.49 5.68 19.93
N ILE A 189 3.43 6.03 19.21
CA ILE A 189 3.34 5.89 17.75
C ILE A 189 3.36 7.30 17.17
N THR A 190 4.35 7.60 16.33
CA THR A 190 4.56 8.95 15.80
C THR A 190 5.31 8.93 14.47
N ASP A 191 5.06 9.93 13.62
CA ASP A 191 5.87 10.26 12.46
C ASP A 191 6.99 11.25 12.79
N GLU A 192 6.98 11.91 13.96
CA GLU A 192 8.02 12.84 14.36
C GLU A 192 8.37 12.71 15.85
N ALA A 193 9.33 11.84 16.19
CA ALA A 193 9.73 11.63 17.57
C ALA A 193 10.49 12.83 18.17
N GLY A 194 10.00 13.36 19.29
CA GLY A 194 10.68 14.41 20.05
C GLY A 194 11.97 13.90 20.74
N SER A 195 12.85 14.83 21.13
CA SER A 195 14.15 14.49 21.76
C SER A 195 14.02 13.61 23.00
N TYR A 196 13.03 13.88 23.86
CA TYR A 196 12.79 13.07 25.05
C TYR A 196 12.49 11.60 24.71
N VAL A 197 11.71 11.36 23.66
CA VAL A 197 11.37 10.01 23.19
C VAL A 197 12.62 9.31 22.68
N LEU A 198 13.43 9.99 21.87
CA LEU A 198 14.67 9.45 21.31
C LEU A 198 15.70 9.09 22.40
N GLU A 199 15.76 9.85 23.49
CA GLU A 199 16.72 9.63 24.58
C GLU A 199 16.26 8.61 25.62
N ASN A 200 14.95 8.44 25.83
CA ASN A 200 14.40 7.67 26.95
C ASN A 200 13.61 6.42 26.54
N CYS A 201 13.40 6.20 25.24
CA CYS A 201 12.60 5.11 24.73
C CYS A 201 13.37 4.30 23.68
N THR A 202 13.04 3.02 23.56
CA THR A 202 13.64 2.13 22.56
C THR A 202 12.74 2.08 21.33
N LYS A 203 13.31 2.35 20.15
CA LYS A 203 12.58 2.17 18.88
C LYS A 203 12.30 0.68 18.65
N SER A 204 11.04 0.35 18.38
CA SER A 204 10.61 -1.00 18.03
C SER A 204 10.59 -1.18 16.50
N GLY A 205 10.91 -2.38 16.01
CA GLY A 205 10.83 -2.75 14.60
C GLY A 205 12.12 -3.27 13.95
N PHE A 206 11.99 -3.79 12.73
CA PHE A 206 13.10 -4.34 11.94
C PHE A 206 14.10 -3.24 11.55
N GLY A 207 15.33 -3.34 12.06
CA GLY A 207 16.42 -2.39 11.79
C GLY A 207 16.87 -1.57 13.01
N ALA A 208 16.38 -1.88 14.21
CA ALA A 208 16.90 -1.33 15.47
C ALA A 208 18.21 -2.03 15.89
N TYR A 209 19.29 -1.80 15.13
CA TYR A 209 20.67 -2.11 15.51
C TYR A 209 21.60 -0.98 15.08
#